data_AF-A0A220S0Z4-F1
#
_entry.id   AF-A0A220S0Z4-F1
#
_cell.length_a   1.000
_cell.length_b   1.000
_cell.length_c   1.000
_cell.angle_alpha   90.00
_cell.angle_beta   90.00
_cell.angle_gamma   90.00
#
_symmetry.space_group_name_H-M   'P 1'
#
loop_
_entity.id
_entity.type
_entity.pdbx_description
1 polymer ?
#
loop_
_entity_poly.entity_id
_entity_poly.type
_entity_poly.pdbx_seq_one_letter_code
_entity_poly.pdbx_strand_id
1 'polypeptide(L)'
;MKEKIKICPRCEQGYLFLAKPKYFSEEIILCDECDAVWLKKMPIFYGEYDKDFYTYVSFMESQGVTGESIWEGDLFDCPYYEDENSNVRV
;
A
#
# COMPACT_ATOMS: atom_id res chain seq x y z
N MET A 1 -19.62 13.34 0.02
CA MET A 1 -18.97 13.12 -1.29
C MET A 1 -18.96 11.62 -1.59
N LYS A 2 -18.66 11.17 -2.80
CA LYS A 2 -18.37 9.74 -3.04
C LYS A 2 -16.86 9.57 -2.94
N GLU A 3 -16.38 9.10 -1.80
CA GLU A 3 -14.98 8.73 -1.60
C GLU A 3 -14.64 7.63 -2.62
N LYS A 4 -13.67 7.91 -3.50
CA LYS A 4 -13.21 6.96 -4.51
C LYS A 4 -12.01 6.21 -3.97
N ILE A 5 -12.11 4.89 -3.91
CA ILE A 5 -10.98 4.02 -3.60
C ILE A 5 -9.90 4.28 -4.65
N LYS A 6 -8.66 4.48 -4.21
CA LYS A 6 -7.55 4.77 -5.11
C LYS A 6 -7.17 3.48 -5.86
N ILE A 7 -7.13 3.57 -7.17
CA ILE A 7 -6.63 2.49 -8.04
C ILE A 7 -5.11 2.39 -7.87
N CYS A 8 -4.57 1.18 -7.93
CA CYS A 8 -3.14 0.96 -7.84
C CYS A 8 -2.41 1.57 -9.05
N PRO A 9 -1.47 2.53 -8.86
CA PRO A 9 -0.75 3.11 -9.98
C PRO A 9 0.27 2.13 -10.60
N ARG A 10 0.64 1.02 -9.94
CA ARG A 10 1.61 0.02 -10.47
C ARG A 10 1.01 -0.91 -11.53
N CYS A 11 -0.27 -1.27 -11.40
CA CYS A 11 -0.94 -2.22 -12.28
C CYS A 11 -2.20 -1.67 -12.99
N GLU A 12 -2.72 -0.52 -12.55
CA GLU A 12 -3.92 0.16 -13.05
C GLU A 12 -5.21 -0.69 -13.07
N GLN A 13 -5.21 -1.82 -12.36
CA GLN A 13 -6.31 -2.81 -12.33
C GLN A 13 -6.85 -3.02 -10.90
N GLY A 14 -5.97 -3.28 -9.93
CA GLY A 14 -6.31 -3.46 -8.53
C GLY A 14 -6.57 -2.17 -7.76
N TYR A 15 -7.07 -2.31 -6.53
CA TYR A 15 -7.33 -1.23 -5.59
C TYR A 15 -6.27 -1.17 -4.49
N LEU A 16 -6.15 -0.01 -3.84
CA LEU A 16 -5.27 0.19 -2.70
C LEU A 16 -6.03 0.08 -1.37
N PHE A 17 -5.41 -0.58 -0.39
CA PHE A 17 -5.93 -0.79 0.96
C PHE A 17 -4.89 -0.42 2.01
N LEU A 18 -5.34 0.11 3.14
CA LEU A 18 -4.54 0.30 4.34
C LEU A 18 -4.40 -1.04 5.07
N ALA A 19 -3.22 -1.65 4.92
CA ALA A 19 -2.88 -2.92 5.52
C ALA A 19 -2.21 -2.75 6.89
N LYS A 20 -2.58 -3.64 7.83
CA LYS A 20 -2.04 -3.78 9.18
C LYS A 20 -1.50 -5.20 9.40
N PRO A 21 -0.26 -5.49 8.95
CA PRO A 21 0.36 -6.78 9.17
C PRO A 21 0.61 -6.98 10.67
N LYS A 22 0.23 -8.14 11.20
CA LYS A 22 0.27 -8.49 12.63
C LYS A 22 1.66 -8.36 13.27
N TYR A 23 2.71 -8.53 12.47
CA TYR A 23 4.12 -8.51 12.90
C TYR A 23 4.87 -7.25 12.45
N PHE A 24 4.17 -6.25 11.91
CA PHE A 24 4.75 -4.98 11.47
C PHE A 24 3.99 -3.81 12.12
N SER A 25 4.72 -2.89 12.75
CA SER A 25 4.10 -1.87 13.62
C SER A 25 3.57 -0.62 12.92
N GLU A 26 3.92 -0.40 11.64
CA GLU A 26 3.41 0.74 10.87
C GLU A 26 2.30 0.32 9.88
N GLU A 27 1.38 1.24 9.60
CA GLU A 27 0.39 1.07 8.54
C GLU A 27 1.06 1.27 7.17
N ILE A 28 0.75 0.37 6.23
CA ILE A 28 1.20 0.47 4.83
C ILE A 28 0.01 0.44 3.88
N ILE A 29 0.24 0.87 2.66
CA ILE A 29 -0.76 0.86 1.60
C ILE A 29 -0.39 -0.28 0.65
N LEU A 30 -1.26 -1.27 0.52
CA LEU A 30 -1.06 -2.51 -0.25
C LEU A 30 -2.06 -2.57 -1.42
N CYS A 31 -1.61 -3.03 -2.59
CA CYS A 31 -2.49 -3.42 -3.68
C CYS A 31 -2.92 -4.88 -3.57
N ASP A 32 -4.21 -5.16 -3.82
CA ASP A 32 -4.81 -6.51 -3.80
C ASP A 32 -4.43 -7.41 -4.98
N GLU A 33 -4.00 -6.86 -6.12
CA GLU A 33 -3.69 -7.65 -7.32
C GLU A 33 -2.20 -7.83 -7.64
N CYS A 34 -1.32 -6.93 -7.19
CA CYS A 34 0.09 -6.92 -7.65
C CYS A 34 1.12 -6.77 -6.53
N ASP A 35 0.72 -6.98 -5.27
CA ASP A 35 1.58 -6.94 -4.07
C ASP A 35 2.41 -5.65 -3.95
N ALA A 36 1.94 -4.55 -4.53
CA ALA A 36 2.63 -3.26 -4.50
C ALA A 36 2.42 -2.57 -3.16
N VAL A 37 3.49 -2.03 -2.58
CA VAL A 37 3.47 -1.39 -1.26
C VAL A 37 4.04 0.01 -1.27
N TRP A 38 3.32 0.90 -0.60
CA TRP A 38 3.76 2.24 -0.23
C TRP A 38 3.70 2.38 1.29
N LEU A 39 4.66 3.09 1.90
CA LEU A 39 4.51 3.54 3.28
C LEU A 39 3.45 4.65 3.33
N LYS A 40 2.63 4.71 4.39
CA LYS A 40 1.53 5.71 4.53
C LYS A 40 1.97 7.18 4.38
N LYS A 41 3.26 7.48 4.56
CA LYS A 41 3.88 8.82 4.46
C LYS A 41 4.53 9.10 3.08
N MET A 42 4.61 8.10 2.19
CA MET A 42 5.13 8.28 0.84
C MET A 42 4.02 8.84 -0.08
N PRO A 43 4.34 9.79 -0.98
CA PRO A 43 3.40 10.21 -2.00
C PRO A 43 3.18 9.08 -3.01
N ILE A 44 1.94 8.93 -3.49
CA ILE A 44 1.55 7.90 -4.46
C ILE A 44 1.22 8.60 -5.78
N PHE A 45 2.17 8.56 -6.71
CA PHE A 45 2.05 9.18 -8.04
C PHE A 45 1.69 8.14 -9.12
N TYR A 46 1.05 8.60 -10.19
CA TYR A 46 0.90 7.84 -11.43
C TYR A 46 1.97 8.32 -12.43
N GLY A 47 2.74 7.42 -13.02
CA GLY A 47 3.59 7.70 -14.19
C GLY A 47 5.09 7.44 -14.04
N GLU A 48 5.69 7.66 -12.87
CA GLU A 48 7.08 7.28 -12.60
C GLU A 48 7.13 5.91 -11.92
N TYR A 49 7.52 4.89 -12.71
CA TYR A 49 7.60 3.50 -12.27
C TYR A 49 9.03 3.15 -11.79
N ASP A 50 9.17 2.04 -11.07
CA ASP A 50 10.43 1.47 -10.54
C ASP A 50 11.15 2.20 -9.38
N LYS A 51 10.60 3.28 -8.80
CA LYS A 51 11.23 3.96 -7.64
C LYS A 51 10.34 4.21 -6.41
N ASP A 52 9.02 4.28 -6.57
CA ASP A 52 8.14 4.77 -5.51
C ASP A 52 7.35 3.68 -4.75
N PHE A 53 7.61 2.39 -5.01
CA PHE A 53 6.96 1.27 -4.32
C PHE A 53 7.91 0.11 -4.03
N TYR A 54 7.53 -0.74 -3.08
CA TYR A 54 8.15 -2.04 -2.82
C TYR A 54 7.21 -3.18 -3.22
N THR A 55 7.74 -4.40 -3.34
CA THR A 55 6.90 -5.62 -3.36
C THR A 55 6.67 -6.08 -1.92
N TYR A 56 5.43 -6.41 -1.55
CA TYR A 56 5.00 -6.71 -0.17
C TYR A 56 5.86 -7.78 0.51
N VAL A 57 6.05 -8.92 -0.15
CA VAL A 57 6.86 -10.02 0.37
C VAL A 57 8.30 -9.55 0.66
N SER A 58 8.98 -8.98 -0.34
CA SER A 58 10.37 -8.52 -0.19
C SER A 58 10.52 -7.37 0.82
N PHE A 59 9.50 -6.50 0.95
CA PHE A 59 9.45 -5.48 2.00
C PHE A 59 9.37 -6.14 3.38
N MET A 60 8.43 -7.05 3.60
CA MET A 60 8.25 -7.75 4.89
C MET A 60 9.49 -8.57 5.26
N GLU A 61 10.10 -9.28 4.31
CA GLU A 61 11.34 -10.02 4.53
C GLU A 61 12.49 -9.08 4.95
N SER A 62 12.57 -7.87 4.39
CA SER A 62 13.56 -6.86 4.81
C SER A 62 13.33 -6.34 6.24
N GLN A 63 12.08 -6.39 6.73
CA GLN A 63 11.70 -6.07 8.11
C GLN A 63 11.85 -7.26 9.06
N GLY A 64 12.28 -8.43 8.57
CA GLY A 64 12.44 -9.66 9.34
C GLY A 64 11.15 -10.49 9.51
N VAL A 65 10.09 -10.17 8.77
CA VAL A 65 8.84 -10.96 8.74
C VAL A 65 8.89 -11.89 7.54
N THR A 66 8.90 -13.20 7.77
CA THR A 66 9.15 -14.22 6.73
C THR A 66 8.10 -15.33 6.73
N GLY A 67 7.81 -15.92 5.57
CA GLY A 67 6.92 -17.07 5.45
C GLY A 67 5.44 -16.73 5.62
N GLU A 68 4.64 -17.64 6.17
CA GLU A 68 3.17 -17.50 6.27
C GLU A 68 2.75 -16.28 7.11
N SER A 69 3.54 -15.89 8.12
CA SER A 69 3.28 -14.72 8.97
C SER A 69 3.35 -13.37 8.24
N ILE A 70 3.84 -13.33 6.99
CA ILE A 70 3.73 -12.16 6.10
C ILE A 70 2.26 -11.81 5.83
N TRP A 71 1.37 -12.80 5.78
CA TRP A 71 -0.04 -12.62 5.40
C TRP A 71 -1.00 -12.58 6.60
N GLU A 72 -0.48 -12.59 7.83
CA GLU A 72 -1.29 -12.45 9.04
C GLU A 72 -1.56 -10.97 9.36
N GLY A 73 -2.84 -10.59 9.50
CA GLY A 73 -3.26 -9.24 9.87
C GLY A 73 -4.47 -8.76 9.06
N ASP A 74 -4.91 -7.52 9.31
CA ASP A 74 -6.00 -6.88 8.57
C ASP A 74 -5.42 -6.19 7.33
N LEU A 75 -5.29 -6.92 6.22
CA LEU A 75 -4.56 -6.45 5.03
C LEU A 75 -5.45 -5.73 3.99
N PHE A 76 -6.73 -6.08 3.91
CA PHE A 76 -7.64 -5.61 2.85
C PHE A 76 -8.99 -5.07 3.39
N ASP A 77 -9.10 -4.87 4.70
CA ASP A 77 -10.35 -4.43 5.35
C ASP A 77 -10.64 -2.93 5.21
N CYS A 78 -9.61 -2.10 5.00
CA CYS A 78 -9.72 -0.65 4.95
C CYS A 78 -9.28 -0.11 3.58
N PRO A 79 -10.18 0.26 2.66
CA PRO A 79 -9.79 0.85 1.38
C PRO A 79 -9.03 2.17 1.58
N TYR A 80 -8.04 2.44 0.73
CA TYR A 80 -7.31 3.70 0.71
C TYR A 80 -7.98 4.69 -0.25
N TYR A 81 -8.25 5.91 0.21
CA TYR A 81 -8.97 6.95 -0.54
C TYR A 81 -8.06 8.10 -0.93
N GLU A 82 -8.28 8.67 -2.11
CA GLU A 82 -7.39 9.68 -2.71
C GLU A 82 -7.31 11.01 -1.92
N ASP A 83 -8.32 11.32 -1.11
CA ASP A 83 -8.39 12.54 -0.31
C ASP A 83 -7.39 12.60 0.87
N GLU A 84 -6.87 11.46 1.39
CA GLU A 84 -5.97 11.45 2.56
C GLU A 84 -4.59 12.09 2.31
N ASN A 85 -4.19 12.32 1.05
CA ASN A 85 -2.88 12.93 0.72
C ASN A 85 -2.99 14.26 -0.05
N SER A 86 -4.17 14.87 -0.11
CA SER A 86 -4.43 16.14 -0.80
C SER A 86 -3.94 17.38 -0.01
N ASN A 87 -2.71 17.34 0.50
CA ASN A 87 -2.09 18.43 1.27
C ASN A 87 -0.64 18.76 0.90
N VAL A 88 -0.19 18.39 -0.31
CA VAL A 88 0.98 19.04 -0.93
C VAL A 88 0.51 20.34 -1.59
N ARG A 89 0.46 21.42 -0.79
CA ARG A 89 0.38 22.79 -1.31
C ARG A 89 1.74 23.17 -1.89
N VAL A 90 1.76 23.48 -3.20
CA VAL A 90 2.79 24.27 -3.89
C VAL A 90 2.17 25.55 -4.40
#